data_AF-A0A822ZZH6-F1
#
_entry.id   AF-A0A822ZZH6-F1
#
_cell.length_a   1.000
_cell.length_b   1.000
_cell.length_c   1.000
_cell.angle_alpha   90.00
_cell.angle_beta   90.00
_cell.angle_gamma   90.00
#
_symmetry.space_group_name_H-M   'P 1'
#
loop_
_entity.id
_entity.type
_entity.pdbx_description
1 polymer ?
#
loop_
_entity_poly.entity_id
_entity_poly.type
_entity_poly.pdbx_seq_one_letter_code
_entity_poly.pdbx_strand_id
1 'polypeptide(L)'
;MAQIENPSYQREILATNPKCSSCNWFSPGTGIHISKHRSRQLPSNPFLDVVSFVFSHSHKGVSALIDSSSGFSISYSKLQKMVRSMASGLQEIGVSQGEVVLILLPNTIYYPVVFLSVLSIGAIATAMNPLSSPAEINKQISDCNVVLAFATYGRVGEIENMGVRVVEVLKSAAFDSS
;
A
#
# COMPACT_ATOMS: atom_id res chain seq x y z
N MET A 1 13.72 -5.80 45.90
CA MET A 1 13.58 -4.35 46.19
C MET A 1 14.44 -3.61 45.17
N ALA A 2 13.98 -2.67 44.35
CA ALA A 2 12.70 -1.96 44.32
C ALA A 2 12.33 -1.60 42.87
N GLN A 3 11.02 -1.61 42.59
CA GLN A 3 10.38 -1.01 41.42
C GLN A 3 10.73 0.48 41.32
N ILE A 4 10.95 0.96 40.11
CA ILE A 4 10.76 2.38 39.77
C ILE A 4 9.79 2.43 38.59
N GLU A 5 8.55 1.97 38.83
CA GLU A 5 7.40 2.49 38.11
C GLU A 5 7.13 3.86 38.71
N ASN A 6 7.46 4.92 37.98
CA ASN A 6 7.18 6.28 38.43
C ASN A 6 5.72 6.64 38.08
N PRO A 7 4.78 6.63 39.04
CA PRO A 7 3.34 6.70 38.76
C PRO A 7 2.88 8.07 38.28
N SER A 8 3.74 9.09 38.38
CA SER A 8 3.49 10.44 37.89
C SER A 8 3.57 10.52 36.36
N TYR A 9 4.38 9.69 35.71
CA TYR A 9 4.54 9.72 34.24
C TYR A 9 3.30 9.16 33.52
N GLN A 10 2.65 8.14 34.10
CA GLN A 10 1.42 7.58 33.53
C GLN A 10 0.19 8.48 33.74
N ARG A 11 0.19 9.32 34.79
CA ARG A 11 -0.92 10.25 35.05
C ARG A 11 -0.96 11.41 34.05
N GLU A 12 0.18 11.84 33.52
CA GLU A 12 0.24 12.97 32.59
C GLU A 12 -0.21 12.60 31.16
N ILE A 13 -0.08 11.33 30.77
CA ILE A 13 -0.58 10.81 29.48
C ILE A 13 -2.11 10.54 29.53
N LEU A 14 -2.64 10.19 30.70
CA LEU A 14 -4.06 9.83 30.88
C LEU A 14 -4.96 10.99 31.34
N ALA A 15 -4.40 12.13 31.75
CA ALA A 15 -5.17 13.30 32.15
C ALA A 15 -5.58 14.17 30.95
N THR A 16 -6.75 13.85 30.42
CA THR A 16 -7.75 14.80 29.91
C THR A 16 -7.29 15.85 28.88
N ASN A 17 -7.76 15.64 27.66
CA ASN A 17 -8.06 16.65 26.67
C ASN A 17 -9.32 17.44 27.08
N PRO A 18 -9.19 18.72 27.46
CA PRO A 18 -10.24 19.68 27.18
C PRO A 18 -9.67 20.77 26.27
N LYS A 19 -10.00 20.69 24.97
CA LYS A 19 -9.92 21.80 24.01
C LYS A 19 -8.62 22.59 24.08
N CYS A 20 -7.57 22.06 23.47
CA CYS A 20 -6.28 22.74 23.36
C CYS A 20 -6.43 24.03 22.53
N SER A 21 -6.55 25.17 23.22
CA SER A 21 -6.70 26.52 22.66
C SER A 21 -5.37 27.12 22.17
N SER A 22 -4.24 26.42 22.36
CA SER A 22 -2.92 26.85 21.89
C SER A 22 -2.15 25.67 21.31
N CYS A 23 -2.01 25.63 19.98
CA CYS A 23 -1.26 24.62 19.23
C CYS A 23 0.26 24.75 19.44
N ASN A 24 0.76 24.39 20.63
CA ASN A 24 2.20 24.26 20.84
C ASN A 24 2.66 22.89 20.34
N TRP A 25 3.04 22.84 19.06
CA TRP A 25 3.63 21.68 18.36
C TRP A 25 5.03 21.32 18.88
N PHE A 26 5.54 22.08 19.86
CA PHE A 26 6.80 21.88 20.53
C PHE A 26 6.62 22.12 22.02
N SER A 27 7.10 21.20 22.84
CA SER A 27 7.13 21.32 24.30
C SER A 27 8.55 21.66 24.76
N PRO A 28 8.84 22.90 25.21
CA PRO A 28 10.18 23.29 25.64
C PRO A 28 10.72 22.51 26.85
N GLY A 29 9.82 22.03 27.73
CA GLY A 29 10.20 21.28 28.92
C GLY A 29 10.64 19.83 28.65
N THR A 30 10.17 19.24 27.54
CA THR A 30 10.51 17.85 27.16
C THR A 30 11.33 17.76 25.87
N GLY A 31 11.43 18.84 25.08
CA GLY A 31 12.04 18.85 23.75
C GLY A 31 11.23 18.08 22.69
N ILE A 32 10.01 17.62 23.01
CA ILE A 32 9.19 16.79 22.13
C ILE A 32 8.42 17.65 21.14
N HIS A 33 8.44 17.24 19.86
CA HIS A 33 7.57 17.78 18.83
C HIS A 33 6.32 16.91 18.67
N ILE A 34 5.15 17.55 18.56
CA ILE A 34 3.86 16.90 18.37
C ILE A 34 3.26 17.36 17.05
N SER A 35 2.57 16.45 16.36
CA SER A 35 1.89 16.73 15.10
C SER A 35 0.99 17.96 15.20
N LYS A 36 1.10 18.84 14.20
CA LYS A 36 0.19 20.00 14.04
C LYS A 36 -1.20 19.59 13.56
N HIS A 37 -1.35 18.35 13.10
CA HIS A 37 -2.62 17.84 12.60
C HIS A 37 -3.44 17.24 13.73
N ARG A 38 -4.76 17.44 13.66
CA ARG A 38 -5.69 16.78 14.58
C ARG A 38 -5.52 15.27 14.47
N SER A 39 -5.42 14.62 15.62
CA SER A 39 -5.52 13.17 15.70
C SER A 39 -6.83 12.73 15.04
N ARG A 40 -6.73 11.80 14.09
CA ARG A 40 -7.90 11.19 13.45
C ARG A 40 -8.21 9.89 14.16
N GLN A 41 -9.49 9.64 14.41
CA GLN A 41 -9.89 8.34 14.90
C GLN A 41 -9.72 7.31 13.79
N LEU A 42 -8.89 6.31 14.08
CA LEU A 42 -8.72 5.15 13.22
C LEU A 42 -9.90 4.19 13.44
N PRO A 43 -10.30 3.44 12.40
CA PRO A 43 -11.33 2.42 12.55
C PRO A 43 -10.93 1.42 13.64
N SER A 44 -11.89 1.05 14.49
CA SER A 44 -11.65 0.14 15.63
C SER A 44 -11.92 -1.33 15.31
N ASN A 45 -12.46 -1.63 14.12
CA ASN A 45 -12.75 -3.00 13.70
C ASN A 45 -11.44 -3.72 13.34
N PRO A 46 -11.02 -4.77 14.08
CA PRO A 46 -9.77 -5.49 13.80
C PRO A 46 -9.81 -6.31 12.50
N PHE A 47 -10.99 -6.54 11.95
CA PHE A 47 -11.19 -7.26 10.68
C PHE A 47 -11.37 -6.34 9.48
N LEU A 48 -11.22 -5.03 9.65
CA LEU A 48 -11.30 -4.08 8.55
C LEU A 48 -9.93 -3.92 7.89
N ASP A 49 -9.77 -4.45 6.69
CA ASP A 49 -8.57 -4.24 5.89
C ASP A 49 -8.55 -2.84 5.24
N VAL A 50 -7.35 -2.42 4.83
CA VAL A 50 -7.10 -1.11 4.23
C VAL A 50 -7.93 -0.89 2.96
N VAL A 51 -8.10 -1.92 2.13
CA VAL A 51 -8.78 -1.83 0.83
C VAL A 51 -10.28 -1.68 1.03
N SER A 52 -10.86 -2.49 1.92
CA SER A 52 -12.27 -2.36 2.34
C SER A 52 -12.53 -0.99 2.97
N PHE A 53 -11.62 -0.50 3.84
CA PHE A 53 -11.75 0.84 4.42
C PHE A 53 -11.74 1.94 3.34
N VAL A 54 -10.79 1.89 2.40
CA VAL A 54 -10.69 2.85 1.30
C VAL A 54 -11.99 2.88 0.49
N PHE A 55 -12.51 1.72 0.07
CA PHE A 55 -13.72 1.65 -0.75
C PHE A 55 -15.04 1.83 0.00
N SER A 56 -15.04 1.77 1.34
CA SER A 56 -16.25 2.03 2.15
C SER A 56 -16.69 3.50 2.13
N HIS A 57 -15.80 4.42 1.76
CA HIS A 57 -16.10 5.84 1.73
C HIS A 57 -16.71 6.23 0.39
N SER A 58 -17.80 7.00 0.44
CA SER A 58 -18.34 7.62 -0.77
C SER A 58 -17.35 8.66 -1.30
N HIS A 59 -16.75 8.36 -2.44
CA HIS A 59 -15.84 9.29 -3.11
C HIS A 59 -16.66 10.24 -3.97
N LYS A 60 -16.59 11.54 -3.65
CA LYS A 60 -17.33 12.61 -4.36
C LYS A 60 -16.70 13.00 -5.70
N GLY A 61 -15.53 12.45 -6.03
CA GLY A 61 -14.81 12.70 -7.27
C GLY A 61 -15.18 11.70 -8.37
N VAL A 62 -15.08 12.13 -9.63
CA VAL A 62 -15.31 11.27 -10.79
C VAL A 62 -14.14 10.31 -10.99
N SER A 63 -12.90 10.80 -10.86
CA SER A 63 -11.66 10.04 -11.12
C SER A 63 -10.89 9.73 -9.84
N ALA A 64 -10.45 8.48 -9.71
CA ALA A 64 -9.58 8.01 -8.62
C ALA A 64 -8.11 8.11 -9.00
N LEU A 65 -7.78 7.71 -10.23
CA LEU A 65 -6.43 7.73 -10.78
C LEU A 65 -6.45 8.46 -12.12
N ILE A 66 -5.42 9.25 -12.38
CA ILE A 66 -5.22 9.99 -13.63
C ILE A 66 -3.77 9.81 -14.03
N ASP A 67 -3.56 9.33 -15.25
CA ASP A 67 -2.25 9.37 -15.88
C ASP A 67 -2.06 10.77 -16.48
N SER A 68 -1.09 11.51 -15.94
CA SER A 68 -0.81 12.88 -16.38
C SER A 68 -0.30 12.97 -17.82
N SER A 69 0.31 11.90 -18.34
CA SER A 69 0.91 11.91 -19.67
C SER A 69 -0.11 11.70 -20.79
N SER A 70 -1.08 10.81 -20.58
CA SER A 70 -2.12 10.48 -21.56
C SER A 70 -3.46 11.18 -21.29
N GLY A 71 -3.66 11.70 -20.08
CA GLY A 71 -4.97 12.17 -19.61
C GLY A 71 -5.96 11.04 -19.32
N PHE A 72 -5.57 9.77 -19.52
CA PHE A 72 -6.40 8.62 -19.20
C PHE A 72 -6.72 8.59 -17.71
N SER A 73 -7.97 8.29 -17.37
CA SER A 73 -8.41 8.25 -15.98
C SER A 73 -9.24 7.02 -15.66
N ILE A 74 -9.11 6.57 -14.42
CA ILE A 74 -9.87 5.47 -13.85
C ILE A 74 -10.77 6.06 -12.77
N SER A 75 -12.08 5.90 -12.93
CA SER A 75 -13.06 6.30 -11.91
C SER A 75 -12.98 5.42 -10.67
N TYR A 76 -13.48 5.89 -9.53
CA TYR A 76 -13.52 5.09 -8.30
C TYR A 76 -14.26 3.76 -8.48
N SER A 77 -15.39 3.77 -9.19
CA SER A 77 -16.16 2.56 -9.47
C SER A 77 -15.42 1.60 -10.39
N LYS A 78 -14.68 2.11 -11.38
CA LYS A 78 -13.84 1.28 -12.26
C LYS A 78 -12.63 0.72 -11.51
N LEU A 79 -11.99 1.52 -10.66
CA LEU A 79 -10.88 1.08 -9.81
C LEU A 79 -11.32 -0.08 -8.91
N GLN A 80 -12.46 0.04 -8.23
CA GLN A 80 -12.98 -1.03 -7.38
C GLN A 80 -13.23 -2.33 -8.15
N LYS A 81 -13.81 -2.23 -9.37
CA LYS A 81 -14.02 -3.41 -10.24
C LYS A 81 -12.70 -4.03 -10.69
N MET A 82 -11.73 -3.22 -11.09
CA MET A 82 -10.40 -3.69 -11.51
C MET A 82 -9.66 -4.39 -10.36
N VAL A 83 -9.68 -3.81 -9.16
CA VAL A 83 -9.08 -4.41 -7.96
C VAL A 83 -9.72 -5.76 -7.64
N ARG A 84 -11.06 -5.84 -7.63
CA ARG A 84 -11.77 -7.10 -7.39
C ARG A 84 -11.46 -8.17 -8.44
N SER A 85 -11.41 -7.80 -9.72
CA SER A 85 -11.10 -8.74 -10.81
C SER A 85 -9.67 -9.27 -10.70
N MET A 86 -8.70 -8.39 -10.46
CA MET A 86 -7.29 -8.79 -10.30
C MET A 86 -7.09 -9.63 -9.04
N ALA A 87 -7.76 -9.30 -7.93
CA ALA A 87 -7.76 -10.10 -6.71
C ALA A 87 -8.31 -11.53 -6.92
N SER A 88 -9.35 -11.70 -7.75
CA SER A 88 -9.84 -13.03 -8.15
C SER A 88 -8.77 -13.79 -8.92
N GLY A 89 -8.19 -13.16 -9.96
CA GLY A 89 -7.14 -13.76 -10.78
C GLY A 89 -5.91 -14.17 -9.96
N LEU A 90 -5.49 -13.35 -8.99
CA LEU A 90 -4.39 -13.67 -8.08
C LEU A 90 -4.65 -14.94 -7.25
N GLN A 91 -5.85 -15.10 -6.71
CA GLN A 91 -6.24 -16.29 -5.97
C GLN A 91 -6.33 -17.52 -6.89
N GLU A 92 -6.86 -17.36 -8.12
CA GLU A 92 -6.96 -18.42 -9.12
C GLU A 92 -5.58 -18.97 -9.55
N ILE A 93 -4.56 -18.12 -9.63
CA ILE A 93 -3.17 -18.54 -9.91
C ILE A 93 -2.41 -19.02 -8.67
N GLY A 94 -3.08 -19.08 -7.52
CA GLY A 94 -2.60 -19.68 -6.29
C GLY A 94 -1.95 -18.73 -5.28
N VAL A 95 -2.02 -17.41 -5.47
CA VAL A 95 -1.50 -16.46 -4.47
C VAL A 95 -2.41 -16.46 -3.25
N SER A 96 -1.81 -16.73 -2.09
CA SER A 96 -2.50 -16.91 -0.82
C SER A 96 -2.17 -15.81 0.20
N GLN A 97 -2.96 -15.73 1.26
CA GLN A 97 -2.72 -14.82 2.37
C GLN A 97 -1.32 -15.04 2.96
N GLY A 98 -0.60 -13.95 3.21
CA GLY A 98 0.74 -13.96 3.79
C GLY A 98 1.87 -14.21 2.79
N GLU A 99 1.57 -14.54 1.53
CA GLU A 99 2.60 -14.66 0.49
C GLU A 99 3.02 -13.29 -0.03
N VAL A 100 4.28 -13.20 -0.49
CA VAL A 100 4.85 -11.94 -0.95
C VAL A 100 4.80 -11.81 -2.47
N VAL A 101 4.22 -10.71 -2.93
CA VAL A 101 4.16 -10.33 -4.34
C VAL A 101 5.05 -9.11 -4.59
N LEU A 102 6.01 -9.26 -5.50
CA LEU A 102 6.88 -8.17 -5.95
C LEU A 102 6.14 -7.30 -6.98
N ILE A 103 6.17 -5.99 -6.79
CA ILE A 103 5.65 -5.01 -7.76
C ILE A 103 6.84 -4.21 -8.28
N LEU A 104 7.35 -4.63 -9.44
CA LEU A 104 8.45 -4.00 -10.17
C LEU A 104 7.90 -3.20 -11.35
N LEU A 105 7.08 -2.19 -11.04
CA LEU A 105 6.40 -1.35 -12.02
C LEU A 105 6.82 0.12 -11.87
N PRO A 106 6.91 0.89 -12.97
CA PRO A 106 7.03 2.33 -12.87
C PRO A 106 5.75 2.95 -12.31
N ASN A 107 5.78 4.26 -12.10
CA ASN A 107 4.59 5.05 -11.74
C ASN A 107 3.59 5.04 -12.92
N THR A 108 2.80 3.98 -13.00
CA THR A 108 1.72 3.80 -13.97
C THR A 108 0.39 3.86 -13.25
N ILE A 109 -0.68 4.13 -14.01
CA ILE A 109 -2.04 4.11 -13.48
C ILE A 109 -2.47 2.71 -12.98
N TYR A 110 -1.77 1.65 -13.39
CA TYR A 110 -2.03 0.27 -12.99
C TYR A 110 -1.32 -0.13 -11.69
N TYR A 111 -0.27 0.61 -11.28
CA TYR A 111 0.43 0.32 -10.02
C TYR A 111 -0.53 0.27 -8.82
N PRO A 112 -1.42 1.25 -8.60
CA PRO A 112 -2.35 1.21 -7.47
C PRO A 112 -3.37 0.08 -7.59
N VAL A 113 -3.74 -0.33 -8.81
CA VAL A 113 -4.64 -1.47 -9.05
C VAL A 113 -3.98 -2.74 -8.54
N VAL A 114 -2.75 -3.03 -8.96
CA VAL A 114 -1.99 -4.21 -8.53
C VAL A 114 -1.79 -4.19 -7.02
N PHE A 115 -1.31 -3.07 -6.47
CA PHE A 115 -1.04 -2.92 -5.04
C PHE A 115 -2.29 -3.18 -4.18
N LEU A 116 -3.42 -2.55 -4.51
CA LEU A 116 -4.67 -2.76 -3.78
C LEU A 116 -5.21 -4.19 -3.94
N SER A 117 -4.97 -4.83 -5.08
CA SER A 117 -5.41 -6.22 -5.32
C SER A 117 -4.65 -7.21 -4.44
N VAL A 118 -3.33 -7.06 -4.35
CA VAL A 118 -2.47 -7.87 -3.46
C VAL A 118 -2.91 -7.71 -2.00
N LEU A 119 -3.11 -6.47 -1.54
CA LEU A 119 -3.57 -6.22 -0.17
C LEU A 119 -4.97 -6.80 0.10
N SER A 120 -5.88 -6.75 -0.88
CA SER A 120 -7.27 -7.20 -0.70
C SER A 120 -7.41 -8.70 -0.46
N ILE A 121 -6.44 -9.51 -0.91
CA ILE A 121 -6.42 -10.96 -0.68
C ILE A 121 -5.58 -11.34 0.55
N GLY A 122 -5.09 -10.36 1.30
CA GLY A 122 -4.22 -10.58 2.46
C GLY A 122 -2.79 -11.00 2.10
N ALA A 123 -2.40 -10.87 0.83
CA ALA A 123 -1.01 -11.03 0.42
C ALA A 123 -0.19 -9.76 0.74
N ILE A 124 1.13 -9.89 0.73
CA ILE A 124 2.07 -8.84 1.09
C ILE A 124 2.66 -8.24 -0.18
N ALA A 125 2.48 -6.93 -0.37
CA ALA A 125 3.11 -6.23 -1.48
C ALA A 125 4.52 -5.76 -1.10
N THR A 126 5.54 -6.21 -1.83
CA THR A 126 6.87 -5.61 -1.80
C THR A 126 7.10 -4.82 -3.09
N ALA A 127 7.56 -3.58 -2.98
CA ALA A 127 7.73 -2.70 -4.12
C ALA A 127 9.22 -2.41 -4.37
N MET A 128 9.61 -2.35 -5.64
CA MET A 128 10.96 -1.95 -6.03
C MET A 128 10.93 -0.99 -7.22
N ASN A 129 11.98 -0.19 -7.35
CA ASN A 129 12.16 0.64 -8.53
C ASN A 129 12.41 -0.28 -9.75
N PRO A 130 11.68 -0.14 -10.87
CA PRO A 130 11.92 -0.92 -12.09
C PRO A 130 13.30 -0.70 -12.73
N LEU A 131 14.06 0.31 -12.29
CA LEU A 131 15.44 0.57 -12.70
C LEU A 131 16.49 -0.07 -11.75
N SER A 132 16.06 -0.82 -10.74
CA SER A 132 16.97 -1.52 -9.81
C SER A 132 17.85 -2.52 -10.57
N SER A 133 19.06 -2.73 -10.09
CA SER A 133 19.97 -3.70 -10.70
C SER A 133 19.45 -5.14 -10.54
N PRO A 134 19.85 -6.06 -11.43
CA PRO A 134 19.51 -7.48 -11.30
C PRO A 134 19.88 -8.09 -9.95
N ALA A 135 21.04 -7.69 -9.41
CA ALA A 135 21.51 -8.15 -8.11
C ALA A 135 20.60 -7.68 -6.96
N GLU A 136 20.12 -6.44 -7.00
CA GLU A 136 19.18 -5.91 -6.01
C GLU A 136 17.82 -6.60 -6.12
N ILE A 137 17.33 -6.86 -7.34
CA ILE A 137 16.06 -7.55 -7.56
C ILE A 137 16.14 -8.98 -7.02
N ASN A 138 17.20 -9.70 -7.37
CA ASN A 138 17.42 -11.07 -6.89
C ASN A 138 17.50 -11.11 -5.36
N LYS A 139 18.19 -10.14 -4.76
CA LYS A 139 18.26 -10.01 -3.30
C LYS A 139 16.89 -9.77 -2.67
N GLN A 140 16.06 -8.89 -3.25
CA GLN A 140 14.70 -8.67 -2.74
C GLN A 140 13.85 -9.93 -2.84
N ILE A 141 13.96 -10.66 -3.96
CA ILE A 141 13.25 -11.93 -4.18
C ILE A 141 13.62 -12.94 -3.10
N SER A 142 14.92 -13.10 -2.80
CA SER A 142 15.38 -14.02 -1.76
C SER A 142 15.00 -13.57 -0.36
N ASP A 143 15.22 -12.30 -0.03
CA ASP A 143 15.02 -11.78 1.33
C ASP A 143 13.53 -11.78 1.72
N CYS A 144 12.62 -11.66 0.74
CA CYS A 144 11.19 -11.62 0.96
C CYS A 144 10.44 -12.91 0.61
N ASN A 145 11.10 -13.96 0.10
CA ASN A 145 10.44 -15.18 -0.38
C ASN A 145 9.30 -14.88 -1.37
N VAL A 146 9.61 -14.12 -2.43
CA VAL A 146 8.62 -13.68 -3.42
C VAL A 146 8.06 -14.88 -4.20
N VAL A 147 6.74 -15.00 -4.29
CA VAL A 147 6.04 -16.10 -5.01
C VAL A 147 5.53 -15.70 -6.39
N LEU A 148 5.38 -14.38 -6.62
CA LEU A 148 4.90 -13.79 -7.86
C LEU A 148 5.48 -12.39 -8.01
N ALA A 149 5.81 -11.99 -9.24
CA ALA A 149 6.20 -10.62 -9.56
C ALA A 149 5.29 -10.01 -10.62
N PHE A 150 4.99 -8.72 -10.50
CA PHE A 150 4.48 -7.90 -11.57
C PHE A 150 5.61 -7.06 -12.15
N ALA A 151 5.82 -7.13 -13.45
CA ALA A 151 6.91 -6.40 -14.11
C ALA A 151 6.52 -5.92 -15.51
N THR A 152 7.24 -4.92 -16.02
CA THR A 152 7.12 -4.53 -17.44
C THR A 152 7.89 -5.49 -18.34
N TYR A 153 7.47 -5.65 -19.61
CA TYR A 153 8.06 -6.55 -20.62
C TYR A 153 9.58 -6.77 -20.50
N GLY A 154 10.38 -5.70 -20.49
CA GLY A 154 11.85 -5.77 -20.50
C GLY A 154 12.50 -6.40 -19.26
N ARG A 155 11.73 -6.76 -18.22
CA ARG A 155 12.22 -7.36 -16.98
C ARG A 155 11.70 -8.78 -16.74
N VAL A 156 10.78 -9.27 -17.58
CA VAL A 156 10.10 -10.56 -17.37
C VAL A 156 11.11 -11.71 -17.35
N GLY A 157 11.88 -11.89 -18.44
CA GLY A 157 12.84 -13.00 -18.52
C GLY A 157 13.95 -12.95 -17.46
N GLU A 158 14.34 -11.75 -17.02
CA GLU A 158 15.31 -11.59 -15.94
C GLU A 158 14.80 -12.16 -14.61
N ILE A 159 13.54 -11.87 -14.25
CA ILE A 159 12.93 -12.35 -13.01
C ILE A 159 12.55 -13.84 -13.12
N GLU A 160 12.11 -14.30 -14.28
CA GLU A 160 11.84 -15.73 -14.51
C GLU A 160 13.11 -16.57 -14.34
N ASN A 161 14.26 -16.07 -14.81
CA ASN A 161 15.57 -16.72 -14.59
C ASN A 161 15.97 -16.76 -13.10
N MET A 162 15.38 -15.91 -12.25
CA MET A 162 15.55 -15.94 -10.79
C MET A 162 14.56 -16.92 -10.11
N GLY A 163 13.74 -17.64 -10.88
CA GLY A 163 12.84 -18.68 -10.38
C GLY A 163 11.47 -18.19 -9.91
N VAL A 164 11.09 -16.95 -10.23
CA VAL A 164 9.80 -16.35 -9.83
C VAL A 164 8.87 -16.24 -11.02
N ARG A 165 7.60 -16.61 -10.83
CA ARG A 165 6.55 -16.41 -11.85
C ARG A 165 6.28 -14.93 -12.05
N VAL A 166 6.13 -14.49 -13.29
CA VAL A 166 5.92 -13.07 -13.61
C VAL A 166 4.60 -12.86 -14.32
N VAL A 167 3.86 -11.84 -13.90
CA VAL A 167 2.73 -11.27 -14.65
C VAL A 167 3.20 -9.98 -15.30
N GLU A 168 3.20 -9.96 -16.62
CA GLU A 168 3.55 -8.76 -17.36
C GLU A 168 2.45 -7.70 -17.25
N VAL A 169 2.84 -6.45 -16.98
CA VAL A 169 1.94 -5.30 -16.98
C VAL A 169 2.33 -4.35 -18.11
N LEU A 170 1.39 -4.15 -19.04
CA LEU A 170 1.54 -3.20 -20.13
C LEU A 170 1.51 -1.77 -19.60
N LYS A 171 2.46 -0.94 -20.04
CA LYS A 171 2.52 0.50 -19.68
C LYS A 171 1.31 1.28 -20.16
N SER A 172 0.64 0.82 -21.22
CA SER A 172 -0.63 1.34 -21.69
C SER A 172 -1.42 0.18 -22.26
N ALA A 173 -2.42 -0.29 -21.52
CA ALA A 173 -3.54 -0.92 -22.19
C ALA A 173 -4.39 0.23 -22.75
N ALA A 174 -4.23 0.51 -24.04
CA ALA A 174 -5.37 0.95 -24.83
C ALA A 174 -6.36 -0.22 -24.78
N PHE A 175 -7.20 -0.25 -23.74
CA PHE A 175 -8.42 -1.05 -23.78
C PHE A 175 -9.31 -0.35 -24.80
N ASP A 176 -9.06 -0.62 -26.08
CA ASP A 176 -10.01 -0.30 -27.12
C ASP A 176 -11.32 -0.99 -26.74
N SER A 177 -12.29 -0.16 -26.43
CA SER A 177 -13.68 -0.50 -26.21
C SER A 177 -14.17 -1.36 -27.37
N SER A 178 -14.47 -2.63 -27.07
CA SER A 178 -15.45 -3.42 -27.79
C SER A 178 -16.68 -3.58 -26.91
#